data_AF-A0A6V7CCK5-F1
#
_entry.id   AF-A0A6V7CCK5-F1
#
_cell.length_a   1.000
_cell.length_b   1.000
_cell.length_c   1.000
_cell.angle_alpha   90.00
_cell.angle_beta   90.00
_cell.angle_gamma   90.00
#
_symmetry.space_group_name_H-M   'P 1'
#
loop_
_entity.id
_entity.type
_entity.pdbx_description
1 polymer ?
#
loop_
_entity_poly.entity_id
_entity_poly.type
_entity_poly.pdbx_seq_one_letter_code
_entity_poly.pdbx_strand_id
1 'polypeptide(L)'
;MDPIAAASGLATIVSLASDFVAQRKSSRDADIEEFKSWLATQRHDDVIALLESNQMTASSTKAFLRESHQNLMKRLDDLNDLLIHIRANGATPVSQAPSAIETITLGELNKFTGTPSDQEALATRIALHAIEQKAVQFKVNLEKTVVSVAANDQLLLARYEQSRIKLAKELEERLTFLTSPLAQDAWRYFLSTTQDWNLAIGKFIKLASLDPNDRHSGKKIDVWRTEEPEVFSGIYLNSEEISAMLNHLDFSSMRDLAMGSHWRAAIDLPSEMITWHVIPAITIALRAKNIDIQSDMLALHDWHIGEG
;
A
#
# COMPACT_ATOMS: atom_id res chain seq x y z
N MET A 1 -7.20 -8.97 -32.48
CA MET A 1 -8.28 -8.08 -32.97
C MET A 1 -7.64 -6.93 -33.70
N ASP A 2 -8.29 -6.43 -34.75
CA ASP A 2 -7.86 -5.23 -35.47
C ASP A 2 -7.95 -4.01 -34.52
N PRO A 3 -6.86 -3.25 -34.29
CA PRO A 3 -6.84 -2.11 -33.36
C PRO A 3 -7.92 -1.07 -33.64
N ILE A 4 -8.28 -0.91 -34.92
CA ILE A 4 -9.31 0.05 -35.36
C ILE A 4 -10.70 -0.44 -34.98
N ALA A 5 -10.94 -1.76 -35.03
CA ALA A 5 -12.21 -2.37 -34.63
C ALA A 5 -12.42 -2.29 -33.11
N ALA A 6 -11.36 -2.45 -32.31
CA ALA A 6 -11.42 -2.33 -30.85
C ALA A 6 -11.71 -0.88 -30.40
N ALA A 7 -11.05 0.11 -31.02
CA ALA A 7 -11.28 1.53 -30.75
C ALA A 7 -12.71 1.98 -31.12
N SER A 8 -13.26 1.46 -32.23
CA SER A 8 -14.64 1.72 -32.65
C SER A 8 -15.68 1.14 -31.68
N GLY A 9 -15.43 -0.06 -31.16
CA GLY A 9 -16.27 -0.68 -30.13
C GLY A 9 -16.30 0.11 -28.82
N LEU A 10 -15.13 0.58 -28.36
CA LEU A 10 -15.01 1.41 -27.16
C LEU A 10 -15.75 2.74 -27.32
N ALA A 11 -15.57 3.44 -28.45
CA ALA A 11 -16.25 4.71 -28.72
C ALA A 11 -17.77 4.56 -28.72
N THR A 12 -18.29 3.43 -29.22
CA THR A 12 -19.72 3.10 -29.20
C THR A 12 -20.23 2.90 -27.77
N ILE A 13 -19.49 2.15 -26.94
CA ILE A 13 -19.84 1.92 -25.53
C ILE A 13 -19.82 3.23 -24.74
N VAL A 14 -18.82 4.09 -24.94
CA VAL A 14 -18.69 5.39 -24.26
C VAL A 14 -19.80 6.35 -24.68
N SER A 15 -20.21 6.36 -25.95
CA SER A 15 -21.35 7.16 -26.42
C SER A 15 -22.65 6.68 -25.77
N LEU A 16 -22.91 5.37 -25.76
CA LEU A 16 -24.11 4.78 -25.16
C LEU A 16 -24.17 5.00 -23.64
N ALA A 17 -23.04 4.92 -22.94
CA ALA A 17 -22.95 5.25 -21.52
C ALA A 17 -23.22 6.73 -21.25
N SER A 18 -22.72 7.62 -22.12
CA SER A 18 -22.97 9.06 -22.03
C SER A 18 -24.45 9.38 -22.25
N ASP A 19 -25.10 8.72 -23.22
CA ASP A 19 -26.53 8.86 -23.49
C ASP A 19 -27.39 8.32 -22.34
N PHE A 20 -27.01 7.17 -21.77
CA PHE A 20 -27.65 6.59 -20.59
C PHE A 20 -27.61 7.55 -19.39
N VAL A 21 -26.46 8.14 -19.11
CA VAL A 21 -26.29 9.11 -18.01
C VAL A 21 -27.03 10.42 -18.29
N ALA A 22 -27.02 10.92 -19.52
CA ALA A 22 -27.71 12.15 -19.92
C ALA A 22 -29.24 12.04 -19.79
N GLN A 23 -29.81 10.88 -20.11
CA GLN A 23 -31.24 10.59 -19.94
C GLN A 23 -31.67 10.53 -18.47
N ARG A 24 -30.72 10.29 -17.55
CA ARG A 24 -31.01 10.00 -16.14
C ARG A 24 -30.99 11.17 -15.16
N LYS A 25 -30.74 12.42 -15.61
CA LYS A 25 -30.71 13.66 -14.80
C LYS A 25 -30.59 13.41 -13.27
N SER A 26 -29.36 13.21 -12.79
CA SER A 26 -28.93 13.34 -11.38
C SER A 26 -29.12 12.20 -10.35
N SER A 27 -29.26 10.93 -10.76
CA SER A 27 -29.07 9.82 -9.80
C SER A 27 -27.59 9.45 -9.67
N ARG A 28 -27.05 9.40 -8.44
CA ARG A 28 -25.61 9.26 -8.14
C ARG A 28 -25.12 7.81 -8.05
N ASP A 29 -25.99 6.83 -8.26
CA ASP A 29 -25.64 5.40 -8.28
C ASP A 29 -26.19 4.78 -9.58
N ALA A 30 -25.30 4.54 -10.54
CA ALA A 30 -25.62 3.81 -11.77
C ALA A 30 -24.96 2.43 -11.70
N ASP A 31 -25.78 1.40 -11.46
CA ASP A 31 -25.34 0.01 -11.45
C ASP A 31 -25.18 -0.52 -12.88
N ILE A 32 -24.18 -1.38 -13.10
CA ILE A 32 -23.87 -2.00 -14.39
C ILE A 32 -25.02 -2.89 -14.88
N GLU A 33 -25.75 -3.51 -13.97
CA GLU A 33 -26.93 -4.33 -14.30
C GLU A 33 -28.09 -3.47 -14.81
N GLU A 34 -28.20 -2.24 -14.33
CA GLU A 34 -29.19 -1.29 -14.80
C GLU A 34 -28.82 -0.71 -16.17
N PHE A 35 -27.52 -0.50 -16.43
CA PHE A 35 -27.02 -0.14 -17.76
C PHE A 35 -27.27 -1.26 -18.78
N LYS A 36 -27.03 -2.53 -18.43
CA LYS A 36 -27.37 -3.68 -19.28
C LYS A 36 -28.87 -3.77 -19.57
N SER A 37 -29.71 -3.53 -18.56
CA SER A 37 -31.17 -3.50 -18.72
C SER A 37 -31.64 -2.39 -19.67
N TRP A 38 -31.02 -1.21 -19.60
CA TRP A 38 -31.28 -0.12 -20.52
C TRP A 38 -30.79 -0.44 -21.94
N LEU A 39 -29.60 -1.04 -22.10
CA LEU A 39 -29.09 -1.49 -23.41
C LEU A 39 -30.03 -2.51 -24.05
N ALA A 40 -30.60 -3.43 -23.27
CA ALA A 40 -31.56 -4.42 -23.75
C ALA A 40 -32.85 -3.74 -24.23
N THR A 41 -33.30 -2.72 -23.49
CA THR A 41 -34.46 -1.90 -23.88
C THR A 41 -34.21 -1.11 -25.16
N GLN A 42 -32.97 -0.65 -25.38
CA GLN A 42 -32.53 0.02 -26.61
C GLN A 42 -32.12 -0.94 -27.74
N ARG A 43 -32.27 -2.26 -27.56
CA ARG A 43 -31.92 -3.31 -28.53
C ARG A 43 -30.44 -3.34 -28.92
N HIS A 44 -29.56 -3.08 -27.97
CA HIS A 44 -28.10 -3.20 -28.13
C HIS A 44 -27.59 -4.55 -27.60
N ASP A 45 -28.21 -5.65 -28.03
CA ASP A 45 -27.92 -7.00 -27.55
C ASP A 45 -26.47 -7.43 -27.84
N ASP A 46 -25.91 -6.97 -28.97
CA ASP A 46 -24.51 -7.22 -29.35
C ASP A 46 -23.50 -6.59 -28.37
N VAL A 47 -23.85 -5.42 -27.80
CA VAL A 47 -23.02 -4.71 -26.82
C VAL A 47 -23.10 -5.39 -25.45
N ILE A 48 -24.28 -5.92 -25.09
CA ILE A 48 -24.44 -6.74 -23.88
C ILE A 48 -23.58 -8.00 -23.99
N ALA A 49 -23.66 -8.71 -25.12
CA ALA A 49 -22.85 -9.91 -25.36
C ALA A 49 -21.34 -9.62 -25.29
N LEU A 50 -20.89 -8.47 -25.82
CA LEU A 50 -19.49 -8.03 -25.71
C LEU A 50 -19.07 -7.70 -24.28
N LEU A 51 -19.93 -7.02 -23.50
CA LEU A 51 -19.66 -6.71 -22.09
C LEU A 51 -19.58 -7.98 -21.25
N GLU A 52 -20.52 -8.91 -21.43
CA GLU A 52 -20.54 -10.19 -20.73
C GLU A 52 -19.35 -11.08 -21.13
N SER A 53 -19.03 -11.14 -22.42
CA SER A 53 -17.85 -11.86 -22.92
C SER A 53 -16.55 -11.29 -22.37
N ASN A 54 -16.41 -9.96 -22.29
CA ASN A 54 -15.24 -9.32 -21.69
C ASN A 54 -15.19 -9.55 -20.18
N GLN A 55 -16.31 -9.49 -19.47
CA GLN A 55 -16.39 -9.77 -18.04
C GLN A 55 -16.04 -11.24 -17.75
N MET A 56 -16.56 -12.17 -18.56
CA MET A 56 -16.24 -13.60 -18.48
C MET A 56 -14.77 -13.88 -18.81
N THR A 57 -14.22 -13.20 -19.81
CA THR A 57 -12.80 -13.30 -20.19
C THR A 57 -11.91 -12.74 -19.08
N ALA A 58 -12.28 -11.60 -18.48
CA ALA A 58 -11.55 -11.02 -17.36
C ALA A 58 -11.61 -11.91 -16.12
N SER A 59 -12.78 -12.46 -15.78
CA SER A 59 -12.93 -13.43 -14.68
C SER A 59 -12.16 -14.71 -14.93
N SER A 60 -12.19 -15.24 -16.16
CA SER A 60 -11.46 -16.45 -16.54
C SER A 60 -9.95 -16.23 -16.56
N THR A 61 -9.49 -15.06 -17.03
CA THR A 61 -8.08 -14.66 -17.00
C THR A 61 -7.62 -14.45 -15.55
N LYS A 62 -8.44 -13.81 -14.71
CA LYS A 62 -8.17 -13.67 -13.27
C LYS A 62 -8.12 -15.03 -12.58
N ALA A 63 -9.05 -15.94 -12.87
CA ALA A 63 -9.06 -17.29 -12.33
C ALA A 63 -7.83 -18.10 -12.79
N PHE A 64 -7.47 -18.01 -14.08
CA PHE A 64 -6.29 -18.66 -14.64
C PHE A 64 -4.99 -18.07 -14.07
N LEU A 65 -4.90 -16.75 -13.93
CA LEU A 65 -3.77 -16.08 -13.28
C LEU A 65 -3.70 -16.47 -11.80
N ARG A 66 -4.83 -16.59 -11.09
CA ARG A 66 -4.89 -17.05 -9.71
C ARG A 66 -4.44 -18.50 -9.58
N GLU A 67 -4.88 -19.39 -10.46
CA GLU A 67 -4.45 -20.79 -10.50
C GLU A 67 -2.95 -20.90 -10.84
N SER A 68 -2.47 -20.14 -11.82
CA SER A 68 -1.06 -20.07 -12.20
C SER A 68 -0.20 -19.49 -11.06
N HIS A 69 -0.67 -18.44 -10.40
CA HIS A 69 -0.05 -17.85 -9.22
C HIS A 69 -0.02 -18.84 -8.05
N GLN A 70 -1.12 -19.52 -7.75
CA GLN A 70 -1.16 -20.57 -6.73
C GLN A 70 -0.19 -21.71 -7.05
N ASN A 71 -0.10 -22.12 -8.31
CA ASN A 71 0.86 -23.13 -8.76
C ASN A 71 2.32 -22.65 -8.66
N LEU A 72 2.59 -21.37 -8.95
CA LEU A 72 3.90 -20.74 -8.79
C LEU A 72 4.28 -20.62 -7.31
N MET A 73 3.37 -20.16 -6.47
CA MET A 73 3.54 -20.06 -5.02
C MET A 73 3.78 -21.44 -4.43
N LYS A 74 3.00 -22.45 -4.80
CA LYS A 74 3.22 -23.83 -4.36
C LYS A 74 4.62 -24.34 -4.76
N ARG A 75 5.07 -24.05 -5.99
CA ARG A 75 6.43 -24.42 -6.43
C ARG A 75 7.52 -23.64 -5.67
N LEU A 76 7.27 -22.39 -5.32
CA LEU A 76 8.15 -21.57 -4.50
C LEU A 76 8.19 -22.06 -3.05
N ASP A 77 7.05 -22.48 -2.49
CA ASP A 77 6.94 -23.10 -1.17
C ASP A 77 7.64 -24.46 -1.17
N ASP A 78 7.44 -25.31 -2.18
CA ASP A 78 8.18 -26.56 -2.33
C ASP A 78 9.70 -26.32 -2.38
N LEU A 79 10.15 -25.26 -3.08
CA LEU A 79 11.55 -24.85 -3.10
C LEU A 79 12.02 -24.28 -1.76
N ASN A 80 11.18 -23.52 -1.08
CA ASN A 80 11.48 -22.96 0.23
C ASN A 80 11.59 -24.08 1.28
N ASP A 81 10.69 -25.06 1.26
CA ASP A 81 10.72 -26.25 2.09
C ASP A 81 11.95 -27.10 1.79
N LEU A 82 12.35 -27.23 0.53
CA LEU A 82 13.63 -27.87 0.17
C LEU A 82 14.83 -27.09 0.72
N LEU A 83 14.83 -25.75 0.64
CA LEU A 83 15.89 -24.90 1.21
C LEU A 83 15.91 -24.95 2.75
N ILE A 84 14.74 -25.00 3.39
CA ILE A 84 14.58 -25.17 4.83
C ILE A 84 15.05 -26.55 5.24
N HIS A 85 14.74 -27.62 4.50
CA HIS A 85 15.25 -28.96 4.76
C HIS A 85 16.78 -29.04 4.60
N ILE A 86 17.34 -28.35 3.61
CA ILE A 86 18.80 -28.20 3.46
C ILE A 86 19.40 -27.45 4.66
N ARG A 87 18.72 -26.41 5.17
CA ARG A 87 19.15 -25.61 6.33
C ARG A 87 18.95 -26.34 7.67
N ALA A 88 17.90 -27.13 7.82
CA ALA A 88 17.54 -27.87 9.02
C ALA A 88 18.50 -29.03 9.30
N ASN A 89 19.19 -29.54 8.27
CA ASN A 89 20.35 -30.41 8.45
C ASN A 89 21.59 -29.70 9.06
N GLY A 90 21.46 -28.42 9.44
CA GLY A 90 22.52 -27.64 10.10
C GLY A 90 22.11 -26.64 11.19
N ALA A 91 20.83 -26.48 11.57
CA ALA A 91 20.46 -25.52 12.60
C ALA A 91 19.19 -25.87 13.41
N THR A 92 19.37 -25.99 14.73
CA THR A 92 18.32 -25.98 15.76
C THR A 92 17.58 -24.63 15.81
N PRO A 93 16.27 -24.60 16.09
CA PRO A 93 15.54 -23.36 16.28
C PRO A 93 15.87 -22.78 17.66
N VAL A 94 16.64 -21.70 17.68
CA VAL A 94 16.91 -20.91 18.88
C VAL A 94 15.84 -19.84 18.98
N SER A 95 15.20 -19.72 20.15
CA SER A 95 14.46 -18.53 20.58
C SER A 95 15.38 -17.30 20.41
N GLN A 96 15.21 -16.53 19.34
CA GLN A 96 16.13 -15.44 19.02
C GLN A 96 15.87 -14.22 19.91
N ALA A 97 16.78 -13.98 20.86
CA ALA A 97 17.02 -12.62 21.33
C ALA A 97 17.42 -11.74 20.11
N PRO A 98 17.12 -10.43 20.10
CA PRO A 98 17.49 -9.57 18.98
C PRO A 98 19.00 -9.67 18.71
N SER A 99 19.35 -10.08 17.49
CA SER A 99 20.72 -10.26 17.04
C SER A 99 21.34 -8.98 16.47
N ALA A 100 20.52 -7.95 16.23
CA ALA A 100 20.95 -6.63 15.77
C ALA A 100 20.17 -5.53 16.52
N ILE A 101 20.82 -4.38 16.74
CA ILE A 101 20.20 -3.18 17.32
C ILE A 101 20.44 -2.02 16.36
N GLU A 102 19.37 -1.44 15.85
CA GLU A 102 19.42 -0.21 15.05
C GLU A 102 18.89 0.96 15.89
N THR A 103 19.64 2.06 15.90
CA THR A 103 19.29 3.25 16.67
C THR A 103 18.93 4.39 15.73
N ILE A 104 17.80 5.03 16.00
CA ILE A 104 17.31 6.20 15.27
C ILE A 104 17.20 7.33 16.28
N THR A 105 17.71 8.51 15.93
CA THR A 105 17.61 9.69 16.79
C THR A 105 16.70 10.71 16.12
N LEU A 106 15.70 11.17 16.87
CA LEU A 106 14.77 12.21 16.45
C LEU A 106 14.99 13.48 17.26
N GLY A 107 15.23 14.58 16.56
CA GLY A 107 15.48 15.90 17.11
C GLY A 107 14.19 16.68 17.36
N GLU A 108 14.29 18.00 17.17
CA GLU A 108 13.14 18.89 17.22
C GLU A 108 12.06 18.49 16.21
N LEU A 109 10.78 18.62 16.61
CA LEU A 109 9.63 18.20 15.82
C LEU A 109 9.69 16.71 15.39
N ASN A 110 10.43 15.87 16.11
CA ASN A 110 10.68 14.49 15.73
C ASN A 110 11.33 14.30 14.34
N LYS A 111 12.05 15.31 13.85
CA LYS A 111 12.83 15.13 12.61
C LYS A 111 13.99 14.19 12.83
N PHE A 112 14.26 13.33 11.86
CA PHE A 112 15.48 12.54 11.85
C PHE A 112 16.70 13.47 11.83
N THR A 113 17.66 13.22 12.72
CA THR A 113 18.83 14.09 12.89
C THR A 113 19.96 13.77 11.91
N GLY A 114 19.91 12.62 11.24
CA GLY A 114 20.87 12.24 10.21
C GLY A 114 20.62 12.92 8.87
N THR A 115 21.64 12.86 8.02
CA THR A 115 21.59 13.30 6.62
C THR A 115 20.83 12.29 5.73
N PRO A 116 20.49 12.63 4.48
CA PRO A 116 19.96 11.66 3.53
C PRO A 116 20.86 10.43 3.33
N SER A 117 22.18 10.62 3.38
CA SER A 117 23.15 9.52 3.30
C SER A 117 23.10 8.63 4.54
N ASP A 118 22.87 9.19 5.73
CA ASP A 118 22.69 8.40 6.95
C ASP A 118 21.41 7.56 6.91
N GLN A 119 20.34 8.09 6.32
CA GLN A 119 19.10 7.35 6.10
C GLN A 119 19.32 6.18 5.12
N GLU A 120 20.02 6.42 4.01
CA GLU A 120 20.34 5.38 3.04
C GLU A 120 21.24 4.29 3.66
N ALA A 121 22.23 4.69 4.48
CA ALA A 121 23.06 3.76 5.21
C ALA A 121 22.25 2.93 6.23
N LEU A 122 21.31 3.56 6.93
CA LEU A 122 20.37 2.87 7.82
C LEU A 122 19.50 1.86 7.05
N ALA A 123 18.94 2.27 5.92
CA ALA A 123 18.14 1.40 5.06
C ALA A 123 18.96 0.21 4.53
N THR A 124 20.21 0.44 4.13
CA THR A 124 21.13 -0.62 3.71
C THR A 124 21.36 -1.66 4.80
N ARG A 125 21.62 -1.21 6.05
CA ARG A 125 21.83 -2.13 7.18
C ARG A 125 20.57 -2.92 7.49
N ILE A 126 19.40 -2.26 7.51
CA ILE A 126 18.12 -2.93 7.77
C ILE A 126 17.81 -3.96 6.68
N ALA A 127 18.01 -3.61 5.41
CA ALA A 127 17.85 -4.53 4.28
C ALA A 127 18.75 -5.77 4.45
N LEU A 128 20.01 -5.57 4.84
CA LEU A 128 20.94 -6.68 5.10
C LEU A 128 20.45 -7.57 6.25
N HIS A 129 20.02 -6.99 7.37
CA HIS A 129 19.47 -7.76 8.50
C HIS A 129 18.24 -8.57 8.09
N ALA A 130 17.38 -7.99 7.25
CA ALA A 130 16.19 -8.67 6.74
C ALA A 130 16.54 -9.85 5.83
N ILE A 131 17.50 -9.68 4.92
CA ILE A 131 18.04 -10.77 4.07
C ILE A 131 18.64 -11.89 4.91
N GLU A 132 19.37 -11.54 5.96
CA GLU A 132 19.99 -12.49 6.90
C GLU A 132 18.97 -13.09 7.90
N GLN A 133 17.71 -12.66 7.86
CA GLN A 133 16.65 -13.05 8.79
C GLN A 133 17.03 -12.85 10.27
N LYS A 134 17.74 -11.75 10.55
CA LYS A 134 18.11 -11.34 11.90
C LYS A 134 16.94 -10.69 12.59
N ALA A 135 16.69 -11.07 13.84
CA ALA A 135 15.82 -10.29 14.71
C ALA A 135 16.47 -8.92 15.00
N VAL A 136 15.81 -7.84 14.61
CA VAL A 136 16.28 -6.46 14.79
C VAL A 136 15.49 -5.79 15.92
N GLN A 137 16.19 -5.20 16.88
CA GLN A 137 15.61 -4.27 17.83
C GLN A 137 15.83 -2.84 17.34
N PHE A 138 14.74 -2.08 17.23
CA PHE A 138 14.82 -0.64 16.97
C PHE A 138 14.82 0.14 18.29
N LYS A 139 15.69 1.15 18.40
CA LYS A 139 15.71 2.08 19.52
C LYS A 139 15.55 3.50 18.99
N VAL A 140 14.40 4.11 19.23
CA VAL A 140 14.12 5.48 18.80
C VAL A 140 14.39 6.44 19.96
N ASN A 141 15.52 7.15 19.90
CA ASN A 141 15.92 8.13 20.89
C ASN A 141 15.35 9.50 20.55
N LEU A 142 14.86 10.21 21.56
CA LEU A 142 14.42 11.60 21.43
C LEU A 142 15.50 12.51 22.03
N GLU A 143 15.99 13.46 21.23
CA GLU A 143 16.84 14.52 21.78
C GLU A 143 16.02 15.43 22.70
N LYS A 144 16.67 15.96 23.73
CA LYS A 144 16.09 16.98 24.60
C LYS A 144 15.82 18.22 23.76
N THR A 145 14.56 18.56 23.58
CA THR A 145 14.19 19.78 22.86
C THR A 145 14.31 20.96 23.81
N VAL A 146 15.03 22.00 23.40
CA VAL A 146 15.02 23.30 24.09
C VAL A 146 13.85 24.11 23.54
N VAL A 147 12.62 23.70 23.86
CA VAL A 147 11.46 24.56 23.55
C VAL A 147 11.41 25.62 24.64
N SER A 148 11.70 26.87 24.30
CA SER A 148 11.49 28.02 25.18
C SER A 148 9.99 28.28 25.30
N VAL A 149 9.31 27.55 26.19
CA VAL A 149 7.90 27.79 26.51
C VAL A 149 7.81 28.79 27.66
N ALA A 150 7.00 29.84 27.51
CA ALA A 150 6.70 30.75 28.61
C ALA A 150 6.09 29.95 29.78
N ALA A 151 6.40 30.33 31.03
CA ALA A 151 6.03 29.58 32.25
C ALA A 151 4.52 29.24 32.37
N ASN A 152 3.65 29.94 31.62
CA ASN A 152 2.20 29.82 31.68
C ASN A 152 1.62 28.73 30.77
N ASP A 153 2.44 27.98 30.01
CA ASP A 153 1.93 26.96 29.08
C ASP A 153 2.59 25.57 29.22
N GLN A 154 2.78 25.14 30.47
CA GLN A 154 3.29 23.80 30.79
C GLN A 154 2.44 22.67 30.19
N LEU A 155 1.14 22.92 30.00
CA LEU A 155 0.23 21.93 29.40
C LEU A 155 0.52 21.71 27.91
N LEU A 156 0.82 22.76 27.14
CA LEU A 156 1.24 22.61 25.75
C LEU A 156 2.57 21.87 25.63
N LEU A 157 3.54 22.16 26.52
CA LEU A 157 4.82 21.44 26.54
C LEU A 157 4.61 19.94 26.82
N ALA A 158 3.81 19.59 27.83
CA ALA A 158 3.51 18.20 28.15
C ALA A 158 2.82 17.45 26.99
N ARG A 159 1.85 18.10 26.32
CA ARG A 159 1.17 17.52 25.13
C ARG A 159 2.13 17.32 23.97
N TYR A 160 3.05 18.25 23.76
CA TYR A 160 4.09 18.15 22.75
C TYR A 160 5.02 16.98 23.03
N GLU A 161 5.58 16.87 24.24
CA GLU A 161 6.45 15.76 24.65
C GLU A 161 5.74 14.41 24.56
N GLN A 162 4.47 14.33 25.00
CA GLN A 162 3.67 13.13 24.88
C GLN A 162 3.47 12.71 23.41
N SER A 163 3.23 13.68 22.52
CA SER A 163 3.11 13.41 21.08
C SER A 163 4.42 12.91 20.49
N ARG A 164 5.56 13.48 20.91
CA ARG A 164 6.89 13.03 20.49
C ARG A 164 7.14 11.57 20.88
N ILE A 165 6.88 11.23 22.13
CA ILE A 165 7.04 9.86 22.68
C ILE A 165 6.12 8.88 21.94
N LYS A 166 4.86 9.26 21.74
CA LYS A 166 3.89 8.42 21.03
C LYS A 166 4.37 8.09 19.61
N LEU A 167 4.75 9.10 18.83
CA LEU A 167 5.20 8.89 17.45
C LEU A 167 6.52 8.14 17.34
N ALA A 168 7.45 8.34 18.28
CA ALA A 168 8.69 7.55 18.36
C ALA A 168 8.40 6.06 18.60
N LYS A 169 7.45 5.75 19.49
CA LYS A 169 7.03 4.38 19.75
C LYS A 169 6.33 3.77 18.54
N GLU A 170 5.45 4.50 17.87
CA GLU A 170 4.80 4.04 16.64
C GLU A 170 5.83 3.76 15.53
N LEU A 171 6.88 4.58 15.40
CA LEU A 171 7.98 4.33 14.48
C LEU A 171 8.71 3.02 14.80
N GLU A 172 9.04 2.79 16.06
CA GLU A 172 9.67 1.55 16.53
C GLU A 172 8.80 0.32 16.17
N GLU A 173 7.51 0.37 16.48
CA GLU A 173 6.55 -0.72 16.19
C GLU A 173 6.41 -0.98 14.69
N ARG A 174 6.37 0.07 13.86
CA ARG A 174 6.27 -0.03 12.39
C ARG A 174 7.53 -0.65 11.78
N LEU A 175 8.71 -0.23 12.20
CA LEU A 175 9.98 -0.77 11.69
C LEU A 175 10.20 -2.22 12.15
N THR A 176 9.84 -2.52 13.40
CA THR A 176 9.87 -3.89 13.93
C THR A 176 8.93 -4.80 13.14
N PHE A 177 7.73 -4.32 12.79
CA PHE A 177 6.82 -5.06 11.93
C PHE A 177 7.38 -5.26 10.51
N LEU A 178 7.87 -4.19 9.87
CA LEU A 178 8.41 -4.24 8.51
C LEU A 178 9.52 -5.29 8.39
N THR A 179 10.35 -5.45 9.41
CA THR A 179 11.46 -6.43 9.46
C THR A 179 11.06 -7.80 10.00
N SER A 180 9.79 -8.01 10.36
CA SER A 180 9.31 -9.32 10.80
C SER A 180 9.27 -10.32 9.64
N PRO A 181 9.46 -11.63 9.89
CA PRO A 181 9.36 -12.64 8.84
C PRO A 181 8.06 -12.56 8.04
N LEU A 182 6.94 -12.30 8.73
CA LEU A 182 5.62 -12.15 8.12
C LEU A 182 5.57 -11.06 7.05
N ALA A 183 6.07 -9.85 7.37
CA ALA A 183 6.09 -8.74 6.43
C ALA A 183 7.14 -8.95 5.32
N GLN A 184 8.28 -9.55 5.66
CA GLN A 184 9.31 -9.87 4.70
C GLN A 184 8.84 -10.87 3.66
N ASP A 185 8.15 -11.93 4.07
CA ASP A 185 7.61 -12.93 3.15
C ASP A 185 6.52 -12.32 2.25
N ALA A 186 5.63 -11.51 2.82
CA ALA A 186 4.54 -10.88 2.07
C ALA A 186 5.00 -9.82 1.06
N TRP A 187 6.02 -9.03 1.39
CA TRP A 187 6.44 -7.86 0.60
C TRP A 187 7.84 -7.97 -0.02
N ARG A 188 8.44 -9.17 -0.01
CA ARG A 188 9.79 -9.43 -0.55
C ARG A 188 10.02 -8.86 -1.95
N TYR A 189 9.01 -8.93 -2.81
CA TYR A 189 9.09 -8.45 -4.19
C TYR A 189 9.12 -6.92 -4.31
N PHE A 190 8.57 -6.21 -3.32
CA PHE A 190 8.54 -4.75 -3.26
C PHE A 190 9.67 -4.16 -2.41
N LEU A 191 10.25 -4.98 -1.52
CA LEU A 191 11.38 -4.63 -0.65
C LEU A 191 12.64 -5.41 -1.07
N SER A 192 12.94 -5.38 -2.36
CA SER A 192 13.97 -6.22 -2.97
C SER A 192 15.35 -5.55 -3.04
N THR A 193 15.37 -4.22 -3.10
CA THR A 193 16.57 -3.40 -3.24
C THR A 193 16.76 -2.44 -2.06
N THR A 194 17.98 -1.98 -1.84
CA THR A 194 18.27 -0.93 -0.84
C THR A 194 17.46 0.35 -1.10
N GLN A 195 17.18 0.67 -2.36
CA GLN A 195 16.35 1.83 -2.71
C GLN A 195 14.91 1.66 -2.22
N ASP A 196 14.32 0.47 -2.38
CA ASP A 196 12.98 0.16 -1.88
C ASP A 196 12.91 0.34 -0.36
N TRP A 197 13.90 -0.21 0.34
CA TRP A 197 14.02 -0.07 1.79
C TRP A 197 14.16 1.40 2.21
N ASN A 198 14.96 2.18 1.49
CA ASN A 198 15.15 3.59 1.77
C ASN A 198 13.84 4.38 1.59
N LEU A 199 13.04 4.03 0.58
CA LEU A 199 11.70 4.60 0.40
C LEU A 199 10.80 4.24 1.60
N ALA A 200 10.58 2.96 1.89
CA ALA A 200 9.67 2.55 2.96
C ALA A 200 10.07 3.13 4.34
N ILE A 201 11.35 3.06 4.70
CA ILE A 201 11.88 3.60 5.96
C ILE A 201 11.77 5.12 5.99
N GLY A 202 12.12 5.81 4.89
CA GLY A 202 11.99 7.25 4.77
C GLY A 202 10.55 7.72 4.98
N LYS A 203 9.56 6.96 4.49
CA LYS A 203 8.15 7.26 4.75
C LYS A 203 7.81 7.12 6.23
N PHE A 204 8.22 6.04 6.89
CA PHE A 204 7.95 5.86 8.32
C PHE A 204 8.59 6.94 9.18
N ILE A 205 9.82 7.35 8.86
CA ILE A 205 10.50 8.47 9.51
C ILE A 205 9.68 9.77 9.33
N LYS A 206 9.24 10.08 8.10
CA LYS A 206 8.39 11.25 7.84
C LYS A 206 7.07 11.21 8.62
N LEU A 207 6.45 10.04 8.72
CA LEU A 207 5.21 9.86 9.48
C LEU A 207 5.40 10.01 11.00
N ALA A 208 6.63 9.94 11.50
CA ALA A 208 6.95 10.22 12.90
C ALA A 208 7.21 11.71 13.17
N SER A 209 7.32 12.55 12.13
CA SER A 209 7.55 13.98 12.21
C SER A 209 6.30 14.74 12.66
N LEU A 210 6.51 15.77 13.48
CA LEU A 210 5.52 16.76 13.87
C LEU A 210 5.58 18.02 13.00
N ASP A 211 6.54 18.11 12.06
CA ASP A 211 6.63 19.24 11.15
C ASP A 211 5.37 19.31 10.25
N PRO A 212 4.64 20.43 10.26
CA PRO A 212 3.53 20.65 9.35
C PRO A 212 3.86 20.42 7.87
N ASN A 213 5.11 20.65 7.44
CA ASN A 213 5.56 20.44 6.06
C ASN A 213 5.76 18.96 5.71
N ASP A 214 6.02 18.11 6.70
CA ASP A 214 6.14 16.65 6.53
C ASP A 214 4.76 15.97 6.58
N ARG A 215 3.70 16.71 6.92
CA ARG A 215 2.33 16.20 6.88
C ARG A 215 1.93 15.89 5.45
N HIS A 216 0.99 14.95 5.36
CA HIS A 216 0.29 14.59 4.13
C HIS A 216 -0.03 15.81 3.26
N SER A 217 0.67 15.92 2.14
CA SER A 217 0.44 16.93 1.11
C SER A 217 0.06 16.22 -0.19
N GLY A 218 -0.78 16.87 -0.99
CA GLY A 218 -1.32 16.28 -2.22
C GLY A 218 -2.75 15.75 -2.08
N LYS A 219 -3.22 15.07 -3.12
CA LYS A 219 -4.57 14.53 -3.19
C LYS A 219 -4.63 13.21 -2.44
N LYS A 220 -5.62 13.09 -1.55
CA LYS A 220 -5.88 11.84 -0.82
C LYS A 220 -6.54 10.83 -1.75
N ILE A 221 -6.06 9.59 -1.70
CA ILE A 221 -6.81 8.39 -2.09
C ILE A 221 -6.75 7.40 -0.93
N ASP A 222 -7.69 6.48 -0.85
CA ASP A 222 -7.73 5.48 0.21
C ASP A 222 -7.34 4.11 -0.31
N VAL A 223 -6.62 3.37 0.53
CA VAL A 223 -6.29 1.96 0.34
C VAL A 223 -7.15 1.16 1.32
N TRP A 224 -8.08 0.39 0.78
CA TRP A 224 -9.12 -0.36 1.50
C TRP A 224 -8.81 -1.84 1.48
N ARG A 225 -8.86 -2.50 2.63
CA ARG A 225 -9.06 -3.94 2.66
C ARG A 225 -10.55 -4.22 2.71
N THR A 226 -11.05 -4.96 1.72
CA THR A 226 -12.47 -5.31 1.58
C THR A 226 -12.81 -6.65 2.21
N GLU A 227 -11.80 -7.45 2.50
CA GLU A 227 -11.92 -8.69 3.27
C GLU A 227 -11.84 -8.38 4.79
N GLU A 228 -12.39 -9.26 5.62
CA GLU A 228 -12.36 -9.14 7.10
C GLU A 228 -10.96 -9.35 7.68
N PRO A 229 -10.41 -8.46 8.51
CA PRO A 229 -11.02 -7.21 9.00
C PRO A 229 -11.05 -6.10 7.95
N GLU A 230 -12.21 -5.48 7.80
CA GLU A 230 -12.40 -4.29 6.98
C GLU A 230 -11.64 -3.10 7.60
N VAL A 231 -10.61 -2.63 6.90
CA VAL A 231 -9.76 -1.52 7.34
C VAL A 231 -9.36 -0.67 6.15
N PHE A 232 -9.03 0.59 6.39
CA PHE A 232 -8.50 1.46 5.36
C PHE A 232 -7.47 2.42 5.92
N SER A 233 -6.63 2.94 5.04
CA SER A 233 -5.74 4.06 5.33
C SER A 233 -5.60 4.94 4.10
N GLY A 234 -5.53 6.26 4.34
CA GLY A 234 -5.27 7.23 3.29
C GLY A 234 -3.81 7.22 2.87
N ILE A 235 -3.59 7.36 1.57
CA ILE A 235 -2.31 7.77 0.97
C ILE A 235 -2.50 9.10 0.26
N TYR A 236 -1.42 9.87 0.16
CA TYR A 236 -1.48 11.24 -0.33
C TYR A 236 -0.45 11.41 -1.42
N LEU A 237 -0.94 11.71 -2.62
CA LEU A 237 -0.15 11.75 -3.84
C LEU A 237 -0.01 13.19 -4.32
N ASN A 238 1.22 13.61 -4.61
CA ASN A 238 1.47 14.89 -5.26
C ASN A 238 1.09 14.83 -6.77
N SER A 239 1.14 15.97 -7.47
CA SER A 239 0.72 16.04 -8.87
C SER A 239 1.53 15.14 -9.81
N GLU A 240 2.83 14.97 -9.57
CA GLU A 240 3.71 14.09 -10.36
C GLU A 240 3.36 12.62 -10.14
N GLU A 241 3.15 12.23 -8.87
CA GLU A 241 2.72 10.88 -8.49
C GLU A 241 1.34 10.55 -9.08
N ILE A 242 0.41 11.50 -9.07
CA ILE A 242 -0.91 11.34 -9.70
C ILE A 242 -0.74 11.11 -11.20
N SER A 243 0.06 11.92 -11.90
CA SER A 243 0.29 11.73 -13.33
C SER A 243 0.94 10.38 -13.64
N ALA A 244 1.93 9.97 -12.85
CA ALA A 244 2.58 8.67 -13.00
C ALA A 244 1.60 7.50 -12.79
N MET A 245 0.76 7.58 -11.74
CA MET A 245 -0.28 6.58 -11.46
C MET A 245 -1.30 6.50 -12.60
N LEU A 246 -1.85 7.63 -13.04
CA LEU A 246 -2.86 7.64 -14.11
C LEU A 246 -2.30 7.08 -15.42
N ASN A 247 -1.07 7.45 -15.77
CA ASN A 247 -0.39 6.89 -16.94
C ASN A 247 -0.16 5.38 -16.81
N HIS A 248 0.22 4.90 -15.62
CA HIS A 248 0.45 3.48 -15.37
C HIS A 248 -0.84 2.66 -15.45
N LEU A 249 -1.96 3.22 -14.97
CA LEU A 249 -3.27 2.58 -14.95
C LEU A 249 -4.08 2.76 -16.25
N ASP A 250 -3.54 3.50 -17.23
CA ASP A 250 -4.22 3.92 -18.46
C ASP A 250 -5.54 4.68 -18.18
N PHE A 251 -5.50 5.59 -17.20
CA PHE A 251 -6.63 6.40 -16.78
C PHE A 251 -6.53 7.84 -17.28
N SER A 252 -7.65 8.38 -17.72
CA SER A 252 -7.72 9.76 -18.21
C SER A 252 -7.82 10.76 -17.06
N SER A 253 -8.37 10.34 -15.92
CA SER A 253 -8.49 11.22 -14.76
C SER A 253 -8.64 10.44 -13.46
N MET A 254 -8.47 11.15 -12.33
CA MET A 254 -8.73 10.58 -11.02
C MET A 254 -10.19 10.11 -10.82
N ARG A 255 -11.15 10.60 -11.61
CA ARG A 255 -12.55 10.12 -11.53
C ARG A 255 -12.67 8.65 -11.93
N ASP A 256 -11.70 8.12 -12.67
CA ASP A 256 -11.66 6.70 -13.02
C ASP A 256 -11.37 5.82 -11.78
N LEU A 257 -10.98 6.43 -10.64
CA LEU A 257 -10.86 5.79 -9.32
C LEU A 257 -12.07 6.03 -8.40
N ALA A 258 -13.13 6.70 -8.87
CA ALA A 258 -14.29 7.04 -8.06
C ALA A 258 -15.16 5.83 -7.68
N MET A 259 -14.92 4.66 -8.28
CA MET A 259 -15.64 3.42 -7.95
C MET A 259 -15.23 2.84 -6.58
N GLY A 260 -14.17 3.34 -5.94
CA GLY A 260 -13.86 3.05 -4.54
C GLY A 260 -13.33 1.63 -4.27
N SER A 261 -13.57 1.16 -3.05
CA SER A 261 -13.25 -0.21 -2.61
C SER A 261 -13.86 -1.23 -3.57
N HIS A 262 -13.11 -2.27 -3.97
CA HIS A 262 -13.45 -3.30 -4.98
C HIS A 262 -13.16 -2.96 -6.46
N TRP A 263 -12.65 -1.77 -6.79
CA TRP A 263 -12.42 -1.40 -8.20
C TRP A 263 -11.05 -1.78 -8.75
N ARG A 264 -9.98 -1.30 -8.12
CA ARG A 264 -8.60 -1.52 -8.55
C ARG A 264 -7.79 -2.01 -7.38
N ALA A 265 -6.99 -3.05 -7.58
CA ALA A 265 -6.17 -3.59 -6.52
C ALA A 265 -4.98 -2.64 -6.27
N ALA A 266 -4.48 -2.59 -5.04
CA ALA A 266 -3.33 -1.77 -4.68
C ALA A 266 -2.05 -2.27 -5.36
N ILE A 267 -2.00 -3.56 -5.70
CA ILE A 267 -0.91 -4.16 -6.48
C ILE A 267 -0.82 -3.62 -7.92
N ASP A 268 -1.87 -2.99 -8.44
CA ASP A 268 -1.88 -2.40 -9.79
C ASP A 268 -1.14 -1.04 -9.83
N LEU A 269 -0.72 -0.50 -8.69
CA LEU A 269 0.05 0.74 -8.63
C LEU A 269 1.52 0.54 -9.03
N PRO A 270 2.22 1.61 -9.48
CA PRO A 270 3.66 1.56 -9.68
C PRO A 270 4.40 1.08 -8.43
N SER A 271 5.42 0.24 -8.58
CA SER A 271 6.16 -0.36 -7.45
C SER A 271 6.69 0.68 -6.46
N GLU A 272 7.22 1.81 -6.94
CA GLU A 272 7.69 2.89 -6.07
C GLU A 272 6.56 3.46 -5.18
N MET A 273 5.35 3.56 -5.72
CA MET A 273 4.17 4.03 -5.00
C MET A 273 3.68 2.99 -4.00
N ILE A 274 3.76 1.71 -4.35
CA ILE A 274 3.48 0.60 -3.41
C ILE A 274 4.43 0.69 -2.22
N THR A 275 5.72 0.81 -2.47
CA THR A 275 6.76 0.82 -1.43
C THR A 275 6.71 2.09 -0.58
N TRP A 276 6.55 3.26 -1.20
CA TRP A 276 6.56 4.55 -0.50
C TRP A 276 5.23 4.90 0.18
N HIS A 277 4.09 4.42 -0.30
CA HIS A 277 2.77 4.81 0.23
C HIS A 277 1.94 3.62 0.73
N VAL A 278 1.75 2.59 -0.08
CA VAL A 278 0.80 1.50 0.22
C VAL A 278 1.28 0.65 1.40
N ILE A 279 2.50 0.13 1.36
CA ILE A 279 3.07 -0.69 2.45
C ILE A 279 3.03 0.07 3.79
N PRO A 280 3.48 1.35 3.86
CA PRO A 280 3.34 2.15 5.06
C PRO A 280 1.88 2.32 5.52
N ALA A 281 0.95 2.58 4.60
CA ALA A 281 -0.47 2.77 4.92
C ALA A 281 -1.12 1.49 5.48
N ILE A 282 -0.85 0.34 4.87
CA ILE A 282 -1.32 -0.98 5.36
C ILE A 282 -0.77 -1.24 6.76
N THR A 283 0.52 -0.99 6.98
CA THR A 283 1.15 -1.14 8.29
C THR A 283 0.47 -0.28 9.35
N ILE A 284 0.12 0.96 9.01
CA ILE A 284 -0.61 1.88 9.91
C ILE A 284 -2.02 1.37 10.19
N ALA A 285 -2.77 0.98 9.15
CA ALA A 285 -4.15 0.53 9.27
C ALA A 285 -4.28 -0.67 10.21
N LEU A 286 -3.45 -1.68 10.01
CA LEU A 286 -3.48 -2.93 10.77
C LEU A 286 -3.03 -2.72 12.23
N ARG A 287 -2.01 -1.88 12.45
CA ARG A 287 -1.51 -1.58 13.81
C ARG A 287 -2.45 -0.69 14.60
N ALA A 288 -3.11 0.29 13.97
CA ALA A 288 -4.04 1.20 14.64
C ALA A 288 -5.22 0.47 15.30
N LYS A 289 -5.58 -0.71 14.80
CA LYS A 289 -6.71 -1.51 15.28
C LYS A 289 -6.30 -2.63 16.26
N ASN A 290 -5.02 -2.75 16.61
CA ASN A 290 -4.49 -3.86 17.42
C ASN A 290 -4.92 -5.24 16.89
N ILE A 291 -5.00 -5.38 15.57
CA ILE A 291 -5.35 -6.64 14.91
C ILE A 291 -4.15 -7.58 15.01
N ASP A 292 -4.39 -8.86 15.29
CA ASP A 292 -3.37 -9.90 15.13
C ASP A 292 -3.14 -10.13 13.64
N ILE A 293 -2.00 -9.65 13.14
CA ILE A 293 -1.73 -9.58 11.70
C ILE A 293 -1.38 -10.98 11.19
N GLN A 294 -2.17 -11.46 10.23
CA GLN A 294 -1.95 -12.72 9.53
C GLN A 294 -1.43 -12.49 8.11
N SER A 295 -0.88 -13.54 7.49
CA SER A 295 -0.20 -13.43 6.18
C SER A 295 -1.12 -12.99 5.05
N ASP A 296 -2.35 -13.49 5.03
CA ASP A 296 -3.41 -13.13 4.08
C ASP A 296 -3.77 -11.64 4.16
N MET A 297 -3.69 -11.03 5.34
CA MET A 297 -3.99 -9.60 5.52
C MET A 297 -2.99 -8.67 4.81
N LEU A 298 -1.81 -9.19 4.44
CA LEU A 298 -0.75 -8.42 3.76
C LEU A 298 -0.76 -8.57 2.25
N ALA A 299 -1.65 -9.43 1.73
CA ALA A 299 -1.75 -9.71 0.31
C ALA A 299 -2.35 -8.51 -0.44
N LEU A 300 -1.53 -7.81 -1.24
CA LEU A 300 -1.92 -6.54 -1.89
C LEU A 300 -3.08 -6.66 -2.89
N HIS A 301 -3.45 -7.86 -3.32
CA HIS A 301 -4.61 -8.07 -4.19
C HIS A 301 -5.95 -7.95 -3.46
N ASP A 302 -5.95 -8.10 -2.12
CA ASP A 302 -7.14 -7.92 -1.27
C ASP A 302 -7.28 -6.46 -0.79
N TRP A 303 -6.29 -5.63 -1.13
CA TRP A 303 -6.32 -4.20 -0.90
C TRP A 303 -6.70 -3.48 -2.19
N HIS A 304 -7.60 -2.51 -2.11
CA HIS A 304 -8.14 -1.77 -3.23
C HIS A 304 -7.89 -0.27 -3.09
N ILE A 305 -7.66 0.41 -4.21
CA ILE A 305 -7.48 1.86 -4.26
C ILE A 305 -8.75 2.55 -4.75
N GLY A 306 -9.03 3.73 -4.21
CA GLY A 306 -10.14 4.56 -4.69
C GLY A 306 -10.08 6.00 -4.19
N GLU A 307 -10.78 6.90 -4.88
CA GLU A 307 -11.12 8.21 -4.31
C GLU A 307 -12.13 7.96 -3.16
N GLY A 308 -11.68 8.17 -1.92
CA GLY A 308 -12.54 8.10 -0.74
C GLY A 308 -13.37 9.35 -0.51
#